data_AF-A0A3E0P6C0-F1
#
_entry.id   AF-A0A3E0P6C0-F1
#
_cell.length_a   1.000
_cell.length_b   1.000
_cell.length_c   1.000
_cell.angle_alpha   90.00
_cell.angle_beta   90.00
_cell.angle_gamma   90.00
#
_symmetry.space_group_name_H-M   'P 1'
#
loop_
_entity.id
_entity.type
_entity.pdbx_description
1 polymer ?
#
loop_
_entity_poly.entity_id
_entity_poly.type
_entity_poly.pdbx_seq_one_letter_code
_entity_poly.pdbx_strand_id
1 'polypeptide(L)'
;MDESTFRELLRKDKGVHGGKLNVLVVTKEMPSTGALQELESFGLQVGEVAGNKIVGTIDESKVEQLRHHALIAEVELSSRMKPHA
;
A
#
# COMPACT_ATOMS: atom_id res chain seq x y z
N MET A 1 1.84 -21.71 9.82
CA MET A 1 2.67 -20.62 9.26
C MET A 1 2.78 -19.58 10.36
N ASP A 2 3.93 -19.51 11.00
CA ASP A 2 4.11 -18.83 12.26
C ASP A 2 4.40 -17.33 12.07
N GLU A 3 3.83 -16.52 12.95
CA GLU A 3 3.94 -15.05 12.95
C GLU A 3 5.40 -14.57 12.90
N SER A 4 6.30 -15.33 13.50
CA SER A 4 7.72 -15.04 13.52
C SER A 4 8.38 -15.13 12.14
N THR A 5 7.92 -16.04 11.28
CA THR A 5 8.43 -16.21 9.92
C THR A 5 7.95 -15.07 9.01
N PHE A 6 6.71 -14.62 9.18
CA PHE A 6 6.16 -13.47 8.45
C PHE A 6 6.91 -12.17 8.81
N ARG A 7 7.22 -11.98 10.11
CA ARG A 7 8.01 -10.84 10.60
C ARG A 7 9.47 -10.90 10.20
N GLU A 8 10.03 -12.07 9.91
CA GLU A 8 11.40 -12.20 9.43
C GLU A 8 11.52 -11.91 7.93
N LEU A 9 10.53 -12.29 7.13
CA LEU A 9 10.43 -11.90 5.72
C LEU A 9 10.28 -10.37 5.58
N LEU A 10 9.47 -9.74 6.43
CA LEU A 10 9.35 -8.28 6.49
C LEU A 10 10.63 -7.56 6.98
N ARG A 11 11.47 -8.23 7.79
CA ARG A 11 12.72 -7.66 8.34
C ARG A 11 13.91 -7.78 7.40
N LYS A 12 13.92 -8.77 6.49
CA LYS A 12 15.02 -8.97 5.53
C LYS A 12 14.94 -8.04 4.31
N ASP A 13 13.81 -7.39 4.07
CA ASP A 13 13.66 -6.28 3.11
C ASP A 13 14.25 -4.96 3.64
N LYS A 14 15.41 -5.06 4.29
CA LYS A 14 16.25 -3.94 4.72
C LYS A 14 16.98 -3.38 3.50
N GLY A 15 16.20 -2.88 2.55
CA GLY A 15 16.69 -2.22 1.35
C GLY A 15 15.63 -1.25 0.91
N VAL A 16 15.91 0.04 1.10
CA VAL A 16 15.32 1.07 0.24
C VAL A 16 15.85 0.78 -1.17
N HIS A 17 15.25 -0.18 -1.86
CA HIS A 17 15.53 -0.45 -3.27
C HIS A 17 14.44 0.24 -4.07
N GLY A 18 14.64 1.53 -4.33
CA GLY A 18 13.94 2.26 -5.39
C GLY A 18 12.53 2.72 -5.08
N GLY A 19 12.35 3.60 -4.08
CA GLY A 19 11.20 4.52 -4.03
C GLY A 19 9.83 3.93 -3.70
N LYS A 20 9.63 2.61 -3.60
CA LYS A 20 8.30 2.01 -3.35
C LYS A 20 8.00 1.77 -1.87
N LEU A 21 6.78 2.11 -1.45
CA LEU A 21 6.23 1.96 -0.10
C LEU A 21 5.02 1.02 -0.11
N ASN A 22 4.92 0.17 0.93
CA ASN A 22 3.71 -0.60 1.20
C ASN A 22 2.61 0.33 1.74
N VAL A 23 1.44 0.27 1.13
CA VAL A 23 0.30 1.11 1.45
C VAL A 23 -0.97 0.30 1.56
N LEU A 24 -1.78 0.64 2.55
CA LEU A 24 -3.17 0.25 2.64
C LEU A 24 -4.00 1.44 2.16
N VAL A 25 -4.77 1.20 1.10
CA VAL A 25 -5.63 2.19 0.47
C VAL A 25 -7.06 1.82 0.81
N VAL A 26 -7.77 2.73 1.47
CA VAL A 26 -9.19 2.58 1.79
C VAL A 26 -9.96 3.45 0.82
N THR A 27 -10.83 2.84 0.03
CA THR A 27 -11.71 3.53 -0.91
C THR A 27 -13.03 3.89 -0.23
N LYS A 28 -13.66 4.99 -0.68
CA LYS A 28 -14.97 5.46 -0.15
C LYS A 28 -16.08 4.44 -0.38
N GLU A 29 -15.98 3.72 -1.48
CA GLU A 29 -16.91 2.70 -1.95
C GLU A 29 -16.12 1.46 -2.41
N MET A 30 -16.79 0.33 -2.62
CA MET A 30 -16.12 -0.85 -3.18
C MET A 30 -15.53 -0.49 -4.55
N PRO A 31 -14.20 -0.64 -4.74
CA PRO A 31 -13.57 -0.28 -5.99
C PRO A 31 -14.09 -1.22 -7.07
N SER A 32 -14.71 -0.65 -8.09
CA SER A 32 -15.01 -1.39 -9.31
C SER A 32 -13.72 -1.84 -9.98
N THR A 33 -13.76 -2.88 -10.81
CA THR A 33 -12.58 -3.34 -11.57
C THR A 33 -11.90 -2.22 -12.36
N GLY A 34 -12.68 -1.24 -12.84
CA GLY A 34 -12.15 -0.03 -13.50
C GLY A 34 -11.34 0.86 -12.56
N ALA A 35 -11.82 1.10 -11.33
CA ALA A 35 -11.10 1.88 -10.33
C ALA A 35 -9.76 1.21 -9.94
N LEU A 36 -9.72 -0.12 -9.85
CA LEU A 36 -8.47 -0.84 -9.61
C LEU A 36 -7.46 -0.62 -10.75
N GLN A 37 -7.90 -0.70 -12.01
CA GLN A 37 -7.04 -0.40 -13.16
C GLN A 37 -6.55 1.05 -13.21
N GLU A 38 -7.38 2.01 -12.78
CA GLU A 38 -6.95 3.40 -12.64
C GLU A 38 -5.86 3.55 -11.58
N LEU A 39 -6.01 2.89 -10.43
CA LEU A 39 -4.99 2.90 -9.37
C LEU A 39 -3.68 2.25 -9.86
N GLU A 40 -3.77 1.14 -10.58
CA GLU A 40 -2.60 0.50 -11.21
C GLU A 40 -1.92 1.41 -12.24
N SER A 41 -2.71 2.11 -13.06
CA SER A 41 -2.19 3.12 -14.00
C SER A 41 -1.52 4.30 -13.29
N PHE A 42 -2.01 4.64 -12.10
CA PHE A 42 -1.38 5.65 -11.24
C PHE A 42 -0.01 5.17 -10.72
N GLY A 43 0.21 3.87 -10.66
CA GLY A 43 1.43 3.23 -10.17
C GLY A 43 1.25 2.54 -8.81
N LEU A 44 0.02 2.39 -8.33
CA LEU A 44 -0.29 1.50 -7.22
C LEU A 44 -0.28 0.05 -7.74
N GLN A 45 0.73 -0.72 -7.36
CA GLN A 45 0.72 -2.15 -7.58
C GLN A 45 -0.23 -2.81 -6.59
N VAL A 46 -1.41 -3.18 -7.06
CA VAL A 46 -2.43 -3.85 -6.26
C VAL A 46 -1.97 -5.27 -5.95
N GLY A 47 -1.85 -5.62 -4.67
CA GLY A 47 -1.47 -6.95 -4.23
C GLY A 47 -2.68 -7.76 -3.78
N GLU A 48 -3.47 -7.19 -2.85
CA GLU A 48 -4.66 -7.83 -2.29
C GLU A 48 -5.81 -6.82 -2.19
N VAL A 49 -7.03 -7.29 -2.45
CA VAL A 49 -8.25 -6.49 -2.31
C VAL A 49 -9.21 -7.22 -1.38
N ALA A 50 -9.58 -6.55 -0.30
CA ALA A 50 -10.52 -7.04 0.71
C ALA A 50 -11.66 -6.02 0.86
N GLY A 51 -12.68 -6.16 0.02
CA GLY A 51 -13.81 -5.22 0.00
C GLY A 51 -13.40 -3.83 -0.47
N ASN A 52 -13.55 -2.80 0.38
CA ASN A 52 -13.14 -1.43 0.09
C ASN A 52 -11.69 -1.11 0.52
N LYS A 53 -10.91 -2.14 0.84
CA LYS A 53 -9.51 -2.02 1.25
C LYS A 53 -8.62 -2.69 0.21
N ILE A 54 -7.57 -1.99 -0.18
CA ILE A 54 -6.61 -2.43 -1.17
C ILE A 54 -5.23 -2.36 -0.52
N VAL A 55 -4.57 -3.50 -0.42
CA VAL A 55 -3.18 -3.58 0.01
C VAL A 55 -2.32 -3.63 -1.24
N GLY A 56 -1.34 -2.73 -1.32
CA GLY A 56 -0.48 -2.64 -2.47
C GLY A 56 0.84 -1.94 -2.17
N THR A 57 1.61 -1.76 -3.23
CA THR A 57 2.86 -0.98 -3.20
C THR A 57 2.75 0.18 -4.15
N ILE A 58 3.19 1.37 -3.73
CA ILE A 58 3.23 2.56 -4.58
C ILE A 58 4.54 3.31 -4.36
N ASP A 59 4.99 4.03 -5.38
CA ASP A 59 6.13 4.94 -5.24
C ASP A 59 5.83 6.06 -4.22
N GLU A 60 6.76 6.37 -3.32
CA GLU A 60 6.60 7.39 -2.28
C GLU A 60 6.25 8.75 -2.88
N SER A 61 6.85 9.04 -4.03
CA SER A 61 6.65 10.27 -4.81
C SER A 61 5.20 10.45 -5.24
N LYS A 62 4.42 9.36 -5.33
CA LYS A 62 3.03 9.33 -5.79
C LYS A 62 2.01 9.12 -4.67
N VAL A 63 2.46 8.82 -3.44
CA VAL A 63 1.57 8.59 -2.29
C VAL A 63 0.67 9.79 -2.03
N GLU A 64 1.25 10.99 -2.01
CA GLU A 64 0.47 12.21 -1.75
C GLU A 64 -0.56 12.45 -2.85
N GLN A 65 -0.19 12.22 -4.11
CA GLN A 65 -1.14 12.32 -5.22
C GLN A 65 -2.27 11.28 -5.11
N LEU A 66 -1.96 10.06 -4.68
CA LEU A 66 -2.93 9.00 -4.44
C LEU A 66 -3.91 9.38 -3.32
N ARG A 67 -3.42 9.99 -2.22
CA ARG A 67 -4.24 10.47 -1.11
C ARG A 67 -5.25 11.53 -1.51
N HIS A 68 -4.90 12.35 -2.49
CA HIS A 68 -5.78 13.37 -3.04
C HIS A 68 -6.74 12.85 -4.12
N HIS A 69 -6.66 11.56 -4.49
CA HIS A 69 -7.50 10.99 -5.52
C HIS A 69 -8.96 10.87 -5.05
N ALA A 70 -9.92 11.20 -5.91
CA ALA A 70 -11.33 11.35 -5.53
C ALA A 70 -11.97 10.06 -4.96
N LEU A 71 -11.51 8.90 -5.44
CA LEU A 71 -11.95 7.56 -5.03
C LEU A 71 -11.43 7.12 -3.66
N ILE A 72 -10.35 7.76 -3.19
CA ILE A 72 -9.64 7.37 -1.98
C ILE A 72 -10.28 8.09 -0.79
N ALA A 73 -10.60 7.32 0.25
CA ALA A 73 -11.04 7.84 1.53
C ALA A 73 -9.83 8.08 2.45
N GLU A 74 -8.94 7.08 2.51
CA GLU A 74 -7.78 7.09 3.39
C GLU A 74 -6.63 6.31 2.76
N VAL A 75 -5.40 6.77 3.01
CA VAL A 75 -4.19 6.00 2.70
C VAL A 75 -3.38 5.88 3.98
N GLU A 76 -3.21 4.65 4.42
CA GLU A 76 -2.35 4.28 5.51
C GLU A 76 -1.03 3.75 4.95
N LEU A 77 0.03 4.52 5.15
CA LEU A 77 1.38 4.03 4.90
C LEU A 77 1.68 2.99 5.96
N SER A 78 2.17 1.81 5.54
CA SER A 78 2.80 0.87 6.47
C SER A 78 4.09 1.50 6.96
N SER A 79 3.97 2.43 7.92
CA SER A 79 5.09 3.17 8.48
C SER A 79 6.07 2.16 9.05
N ARG A 80 7.34 2.32 8.66
CA ARG A 80 8.50 1.79 9.40
C ARG A 80 8.14 1.73 10.87
N MET A 81 8.11 0.53 11.46
CA MET A 81 8.27 0.42 12.90
C MET A 81 9.56 1.18 13.22
N LYS A 82 9.46 2.37 13.83
CA LYS A 82 10.60 2.91 14.56
C LYS A 82 10.98 1.80 15.54
N PRO A 83 12.23 1.32 15.57
CA PRO A 83 12.69 0.58 16.72
C PRO A 83 12.57 1.57 17.89
N HIS A 84 11.63 1.34 18.79
CA HIS A 84 11.67 1.97 20.09
C HIS A 84 12.88 1.35 20.77
N ALA A 85 13.94 2.15 20.88
CA ALA A 85 15.17 1.81 21.59
C ALA A 85 14.89 1.66 23.09
#